data_AF-A0A679F100-F1
#
_entry.id   AF-A0A679F100-F1
#
_cell.length_a   1.000
_cell.length_b   1.000
_cell.length_c   1.000
_cell.angle_alpha   90.00
_cell.angle_beta   90.00
_cell.angle_gamma   90.00
#
_symmetry.space_group_name_H-M   'P 1'
#
loop_
_entity.id
_entity.type
_entity.pdbx_description
1 polymer ?
#
loop_
_entity_poly.entity_id
_entity_poly.type
_entity_poly.pdbx_seq_one_letter_code
_entity_poly.pdbx_strand_id
1 'polypeptide(L)'
;MKGRIHLHDPDRPDEALEVDVIAHDEAVLSVGVPNTYVSFDLTRYDASAPYRGVLGGRSFVFTPPAPRRRSPAQPREAPTGAVAKKRTLQKI
;
A
#
# COMPACT_ATOMS: atom_id res chain seq x y z
N MET A 1 5.40 -3.80 -2.00
CA MET A 1 5.00 -2.60 -2.76
C MET A 1 5.20 -2.87 -4.24
N LYS A 2 4.25 -2.47 -5.11
CA LYS A 2 4.32 -2.67 -6.57
C LYS A 2 3.51 -1.57 -7.26
N GLY A 3 3.80 -1.34 -8.54
CA GLY A 3 3.05 -0.41 -9.39
C GLY A 3 3.68 0.98 -9.45
N ARG A 4 2.87 1.97 -9.79
CA ARG A 4 3.29 3.35 -10.05
C ARG A 4 3.08 4.22 -8.81
N ILE A 5 4.07 5.07 -8.50
CA ILE A 5 4.06 5.97 -7.35
C ILE A 5 4.49 7.37 -7.76
N HIS A 6 4.20 8.35 -6.88
CA HIS A 6 4.63 9.73 -7.04
C HIS A 6 5.68 10.06 -5.98
N LEU A 7 6.80 10.61 -6.45
CA LEU A 7 7.87 11.13 -5.61
C LEU A 7 7.70 12.64 -5.47
N HIS A 8 7.84 13.14 -4.25
CA HIS A 8 7.74 14.56 -3.94
C HIS A 8 9.12 15.21 -3.93
N ASP A 9 9.26 16.37 -4.54
CA ASP A 9 10.44 17.23 -4.45
C ASP A 9 10.23 18.28 -3.34
N PRO A 10 10.93 18.22 -2.19
CA PRO A 10 10.76 19.19 -1.11
C PRO A 10 11.03 20.63 -1.51
N ASP A 11 11.91 20.85 -2.49
CA ASP A 11 12.25 22.20 -2.97
C ASP A 11 11.22 22.71 -4.00
N ARG A 12 10.35 21.82 -4.51
CA ARG A 12 9.32 22.10 -5.51
C ARG A 12 8.04 21.32 -5.20
N PRO A 13 7.28 21.74 -4.18
CA PRO A 13 6.15 20.95 -3.66
C PRO A 13 5.00 20.75 -4.66
N ASP A 14 4.88 21.62 -5.66
CA ASP A 14 3.88 21.51 -6.73
C ASP A 14 4.33 20.57 -7.88
N GLU A 15 5.57 20.09 -7.83
CA GLU A 15 6.12 19.15 -8.81
C GLU A 15 6.27 17.75 -8.20
N ALA A 16 5.61 16.76 -8.80
CA ALA A 16 5.80 15.36 -8.47
C ALA A 16 6.41 14.60 -9.65
N LEU A 17 7.31 13.67 -9.36
CA LEU A 17 7.85 12.75 -10.35
C LEU A 17 7.13 11.41 -10.26
N GLU A 18 6.49 11.02 -11.36
CA GLU A 18 5.85 9.71 -11.48
C GLU A 18 6.89 8.64 -11.86
N VAL A 19 6.90 7.54 -11.11
CA VAL A 19 7.85 6.44 -11.30
C VAL A 19 7.18 5.07 -11.15
N ASP A 20 7.73 4.06 -11.82
CA ASP A 20 7.35 2.66 -11.66
C ASP A 20 8.28 1.97 -10.66
N VAL A 21 7.72 1.23 -9.70
CA VAL A 21 8.48 0.44 -8.73
C VAL A 21 9.04 -0.81 -9.42
N ILE A 22 10.38 -0.93 -9.43
CA ILE A 22 11.11 -2.06 -10.01
C ILE A 22 11.34 -3.12 -8.95
N ALA A 23 11.89 -2.72 -7.80
CA ALA A 23 12.19 -3.59 -6.67
C ALA A 23 12.03 -2.83 -5.35
N HIS A 24 11.76 -3.55 -4.26
CA HIS A 24 11.76 -2.96 -2.93
C HIS A 24 12.24 -3.98 -1.89
N ASP A 25 12.96 -3.48 -0.91
CA ASP A 25 13.26 -4.18 0.34
C ASP A 25 13.03 -3.25 1.55
N GLU A 26 13.61 -3.59 2.70
CA GLU A 26 13.44 -2.82 3.93
C GLU A 26 14.14 -1.46 3.89
N ALA A 27 15.26 -1.31 3.18
CA ALA A 27 16.08 -0.10 3.18
C ALA A 27 16.13 0.59 1.81
N VAL A 28 15.90 -0.14 0.71
CA VAL A 28 16.05 0.33 -0.67
C VAL A 28 14.74 0.18 -1.45
N LEU A 29 14.43 1.20 -2.25
CA LEU A 29 13.34 1.22 -3.21
C LEU A 29 13.88 1.65 -4.58
N SER A 30 14.00 0.68 -5.49
CA SER A 30 14.46 0.91 -6.86
C SER A 30 13.28 1.27 -7.75
N VAL A 31 13.41 2.39 -8.47
CA VAL A 31 12.34 2.94 -9.30
C VAL A 31 12.84 3.29 -10.71
N GLY A 32 11.94 3.24 -11.69
CA GLY A 32 12.19 3.63 -13.07
C GLY A 32 11.31 4.79 -13.50
N VAL A 33 11.85 5.72 -14.27
CA VAL A 33 11.07 6.80 -14.88
C VAL A 33 10.36 6.26 -16.13
N PRO A 34 9.02 6.33 -16.22
CA PRO A 34 8.27 5.73 -17.31
C PRO A 34 8.70 6.24 -18.68
N ASN A 35 8.70 5.35 -19.69
CA ASN A 35 9.09 5.66 -21.06
C ASN A 35 10.53 6.18 -21.20
N THR A 36 11.40 5.87 -20.24
CA THR A 36 12.83 6.15 -20.29
C THR A 36 13.64 4.94 -19.87
N TYR A 37 14.95 4.98 -20.09
CA TYR A 37 15.90 4.01 -19.55
C TYR A 37 16.46 4.43 -18.18
N VAL A 38 15.91 5.48 -17.56
CA VAL A 38 16.40 6.03 -16.30
C VAL A 38 15.80 5.26 -15.14
N SER A 39 16.66 4.73 -14.29
CA SER A 39 16.31 4.18 -12.99
C SER A 39 17.24 4.74 -11.92
N PHE A 40 16.76 4.74 -10.68
CA PHE A 40 17.53 5.16 -9.52
C PHE A 40 16.95 4.57 -8.25
N ASP A 41 17.74 4.63 -7.18
CA ASP A 41 17.37 4.10 -5.88
C ASP A 41 17.00 5.22 -4.91
N LEU A 42 15.97 4.95 -4.12
CA LEU A 42 15.67 5.70 -2.90
C LEU A 42 16.06 4.82 -1.71
N THR A 43 16.64 5.42 -0.68
CA THR A 43 17.07 4.72 0.53
C THR A 43 16.38 5.29 1.77
N ARG A 44 16.26 4.48 2.82
CA ARG A 44 15.82 4.92 4.14
C ARG A 44 16.63 4.23 5.22
N TYR A 45 16.76 4.91 6.35
CA TYR A 45 17.52 4.40 7.49
C TYR A 45 16.73 3.37 8.32
N ASP A 46 15.41 3.56 8.43
CA ASP A 46 14.53 2.68 9.19
C ASP A 46 13.19 2.46 8.47
N ALA A 47 12.44 1.44 8.89
CA ALA A 47 11.18 1.06 8.26
C ALA A 47 10.05 2.09 8.39
N SER A 48 10.17 3.04 9.33
CA SER A 48 9.20 4.12 9.57
C SER A 48 9.57 5.43 8.85
N ALA A 49 10.84 5.58 8.48
CA ALA A 49 11.35 6.74 7.76
C ALA A 49 10.89 6.74 6.28
N PRO A 50 10.75 7.94 5.69
CA PRO A 50 10.51 8.06 4.26
C PRO A 50 11.77 7.65 3.47
N TYR A 51 11.54 7.12 2.28
CA TYR A 51 12.59 6.89 1.30
C TYR A 51 13.07 8.22 0.70
N ARG A 52 14.37 8.34 0.47
CA ARG A 52 15.02 9.53 -0.08
C ARG A 52 16.05 9.15 -1.14
N GLY A 53 16.16 9.95 -2.18
CA GLY A 53 17.21 9.80 -3.19
C GLY A 53 17.31 11.01 -4.10
N VAL A 54 18.26 10.98 -5.02
CA VAL A 54 18.61 12.12 -5.88
C VAL A 54 18.61 11.68 -7.34
N LEU A 55 18.01 12.50 -8.20
CA LEU A 55 18.07 12.33 -9.65
C LEU A 55 18.25 13.69 -10.30
N GLY A 56 19.29 13.84 -11.14
CA GLY A 56 19.52 15.08 -11.90
C GLY A 56 19.66 16.34 -11.04
N GLY A 57 20.24 16.22 -9.83
CA GLY A 57 20.41 17.33 -8.89
C GLY A 57 19.17 17.70 -8.08
N ARG A 58 18.06 16.95 -8.22
CA ARG A 58 16.83 17.12 -7.44
C ARG A 58 16.72 16.04 -6.37
N SER A 59 16.20 16.41 -5.20
CA SER A 59 15.97 15.48 -4.11
C SER A 59 14.51 15.00 -4.14
N PHE A 60 14.30 13.71 -4.02
CA PHE A 60 12.98 13.10 -4.06
C PHE A 60 12.71 12.35 -2.75
N VAL A 61 11.48 12.45 -2.27
CA VAL A 61 10.99 11.82 -1.04
C VAL A 61 9.75 10.99 -1.32
N PHE A 62 9.68 9.80 -0.75
CA PHE A 62 8.49 8.95 -0.79
C PHE A 62 8.17 8.38 0.59
N THR A 63 6.97 8.68 1.08
CA THR A 63 6.44 8.12 2.33
C THR A 63 5.48 6.98 1.99
N PRO A 64 5.81 5.72 2.32
CA PRO A 64 4.91 4.60 2.09
C PRO A 64 3.59 4.80 2.85
N PRO A 65 2.43 4.42 2.26
CA PRO A 65 1.18 4.41 3.01
C PRO A 65 1.29 3.45 4.19
N ALA A 66 0.73 3.85 5.34
CA ALA A 66 0.68 2.99 6.52
C ALA A 66 0.03 1.64 6.15
N PRO A 67 0.57 0.50 6.64
CA PRO A 67 -0.05 -0.78 6.40
C PRO A 67 -1.49 -0.72 6.93
N ARG A 68 -2.46 -0.92 6.03
CA ARG A 68 -3.87 -0.99 6.44
C ARG A 68 -4.00 -2.11 7.46
N ARG A 69 -4.22 -1.75 8.73
CA ARG A 69 -4.71 -2.68 9.74
C ARG A 69 -6.05 -3.18 9.21
N ARG A 70 -6.13 -4.44 8.76
CA ARG A 70 -7.43 -5.04 8.45
C ARG A 70 -8.23 -4.99 9.75
N SER A 71 -9.22 -4.11 9.82
CA SER A 71 -10.25 -4.22 10.83
C SER A 71 -10.80 -5.65 10.73
N PRO A 72 -10.88 -6.43 11.83
CA PRO A 72 -11.52 -7.72 11.76
C PRO A 72 -12.92 -7.50 11.19
N ALA A 73 -13.25 -8.25 10.14
CA ALA A 73 -14.54 -8.17 9.47
C ALA A 73 -15.64 -8.21 10.55
N GLN A 74 -16.48 -7.17 10.58
CA GLN A 74 -17.71 -7.21 11.36
C GLN A 74 -18.43 -8.52 11.02
N PRO A 75 -18.84 -9.34 12.01
CA PRO A 75 -19.63 -10.52 11.74
C PRO A 75 -20.86 -10.08 10.96
N ARG A 76 -21.02 -10.60 9.75
CA ARG A 76 -22.19 -10.40 8.93
C ARG A 76 -23.35 -11.03 9.71
N GLU A 77 -24.22 -10.22 10.31
CA GLU A 77 -25.42 -10.74 10.97
C GLU A 77 -26.20 -11.58 9.95
N ALA A 78 -26.38 -12.86 10.29
CA ALA A 78 -27.13 -13.78 9.45
C ALA A 78 -28.61 -13.33 9.42
N PRO A 79 -29.29 -13.35 8.27
CA PRO A 79 -30.71 -13.06 8.23
C PRO A 79 -31.47 -14.14 9.01
N THR A 80 -32.10 -13.73 10.11
CA THR A 80 -32.99 -14.57 10.93
C THR A 80 -34.21 -14.96 10.10
N GLY A 81 -34.22 -16.18 9.57
CA GLY A 81 -35.36 -16.68 8.80
C GLY A 81 -35.21 -18.15 8.44
N ALA A 82 -35.47 -19.06 9.38
CA ALA A 82 -35.84 -20.44 9.07
C ALA A 82 -36.62 -21.07 10.24
N VAL A 83 -37.94 -21.18 10.02
CA VAL A 83 -38.90 -21.94 10.83
C VAL A 83 -38.53 -23.42 10.79
N ALA A 84 -38.32 -24.04 11.96
CA ALA A 84 -38.22 -25.50 12.08
C ALA A 84 -39.43 -26.03 12.88
N LYS A 85 -40.46 -26.51 12.16
CA LYS A 85 -41.54 -27.33 12.72
C LYS A 85 -40.95 -28.67 13.18
N LYS A 86 -41.00 -28.99 14.48
CA LYS A 86 -40.85 -30.36 14.97
C LYS A 86 -42.23 -30.90 15.38
N ARG A 87 -42.72 -31.87 14.59
CA ARG A 87 -43.81 -32.77 14.96
C ARG A 87 -43.31 -33.65 16.11
N THR A 88 -43.97 -33.58 17.26
CA THR A 88 -43.80 -34.55 18.35
C THR A 88 -44.94 -35.56 18.28
N LEU A 89 -44.59 -36.82 18.01
CA LEU A 89 -45.46 -37.97 18.22
C LEU A 89 -45.28 -38.37 19.70
N GLN A 90 -46.32 -38.25 20.53
CA GLN A 90 -46.34 -38.84 21.87
C GLN A 90 -47.37 -39.95 21.93
N LYS A 91 -46.88 -41.11 22.35
CA LYS A 91 -47.57 -42.38 22.53
C LYS A 91 -48.06 -42.44 23.97
N ILE A 92 -49.36 -42.64 24.18
CA ILE A 92 -49.93 -43.32 25.37
C ILE A 92 -51.13 -44.12 24.87
#